data_AF-A0A0F0GF19-F1
#
_entry.id   AF-A0A0F0GF19-F1
#
_cell.length_a   1.000
_cell.length_b   1.000
_cell.length_c   1.000
_cell.angle_alpha   90.00
_cell.angle_beta   90.00
_cell.angle_gamma   90.00
#
_symmetry.space_group_name_H-M   'P 1'
#
loop_
_entity.id
_entity.type
_entity.pdbx_description
1 polymer ?
#
loop_
_entity_poly.entity_id
_entity_poly.type
_entity_poly.pdbx_seq_one_letter_code
_entity_poly.pdbx_strand_id
1 'polypeptide(L)'
;MRRHLAVRELLRRITASARLLLEAEYAALGVPHDHGGFPQFVVDGVTDEQGKAIGPLPRQQGVLASMPHRLDPTRLADVRLAPDFEGWPDAHPDMKDFL
;
A
#
# COMPACT_ATOMS: atom_id res chain seq x y z
N MET A 1 -25.22 8.09 3.69
CA MET A 1 -23.87 8.72 3.79
C MET A 1 -23.01 8.28 4.99
N ARG A 2 -23.52 7.57 6.03
CA ARG A 2 -22.71 7.16 7.21
C ARG A 2 -21.82 5.91 7.03
N ARG A 3 -22.18 4.97 6.16
CA ARG A 3 -21.46 3.68 6.00
C ARG A 3 -20.03 3.82 5.43
N HIS A 4 -19.81 4.72 4.48
CA HIS A 4 -18.51 4.85 3.80
C HIS A 4 -17.42 5.40 4.73
N LEU A 5 -17.77 6.36 5.59
CA LEU A 5 -16.86 6.91 6.59
C LEU A 5 -16.42 5.83 7.61
N ALA A 6 -17.36 4.98 8.02
CA ALA A 6 -17.07 3.87 8.94
C ALA A 6 -16.11 2.83 8.33
N VAL A 7 -16.23 2.51 7.04
CA VAL A 7 -15.30 1.57 6.38
C VAL A 7 -13.89 2.17 6.31
N ARG A 8 -13.75 3.42 5.87
CA ARG A 8 -12.43 4.06 5.79
C ARG A 8 -11.74 4.14 7.16
N GLU A 9 -12.50 4.44 8.22
CA GLU A 9 -11.96 4.47 9.58
C GLU A 9 -11.52 3.08 10.06
N LEU A 10 -12.31 2.04 9.77
CA LEU A 10 -11.92 0.66 10.07
C LEU A 10 -10.63 0.27 9.34
N LEU A 11 -10.50 0.57 8.05
CA LEU A 11 -9.29 0.29 7.28
C LEU A 11 -8.06 1.01 7.85
N ARG A 12 -8.21 2.27 8.31
CA ARG A 12 -7.15 2.99 9.04
C ARG A 12 -6.71 2.26 10.30
N ARG A 13 -7.66 1.81 11.13
CA ARG A 13 -7.35 1.08 12.36
C ARG A 13 -6.63 -0.24 12.08
N ILE A 14 -7.06 -0.99 11.06
CA ILE A 14 -6.41 -2.24 10.64
C ILE A 14 -4.98 -1.95 10.17
N THR A 15 -4.80 -0.96 9.29
CA THR A 15 -3.48 -0.59 8.74
C THR A 15 -2.50 -0.18 9.83
N ALA A 16 -2.93 0.68 10.76
CA ALA A 16 -2.10 1.12 11.89
C ALA A 16 -1.76 -0.05 12.83
N SER A 17 -2.72 -0.95 13.09
CA SER A 17 -2.48 -2.12 13.93
C SER A 17 -1.47 -3.08 13.28
N ALA A 18 -1.61 -3.35 11.98
CA ALA A 18 -0.70 -4.21 11.23
C ALA A 18 0.73 -3.65 11.22
N ARG A 19 0.88 -2.34 10.97
CA ARG A 19 2.17 -1.66 11.06
C ARG A 19 2.83 -1.85 12.42
N LEU A 20 2.09 -1.60 13.50
CA LEU A 20 2.60 -1.73 14.87
C LEU A 20 2.99 -3.17 15.21
N LEU A 21 2.16 -4.15 14.85
CA LEU A 21 2.41 -5.57 15.14
C LEU A 21 3.61 -6.14 14.37
N LEU A 22 3.89 -5.60 13.19
CA LEU A 22 5.02 -6.01 12.34
C LEU A 22 6.25 -5.12 12.54
N GLU A 23 6.19 -4.14 13.43
CA GLU A 23 7.25 -3.15 13.66
C GLU A 23 7.71 -2.46 12.35
N ALA A 24 6.77 -2.25 11.42
CA ALA A 24 7.06 -1.71 10.10
C ALA A 24 7.13 -0.18 10.10
N GLU A 25 8.00 0.39 9.26
CA GLU A 25 8.11 1.85 9.07
C GLU A 25 6.96 2.41 8.24
N TYR A 26 6.28 1.59 7.43
CA TYR A 26 5.14 1.96 6.61
C TYR A 26 4.17 0.77 6.51
N ALA A 27 2.88 1.06 6.35
CA ALA A 27 1.89 0.06 5.96
C ALA A 27 0.84 0.69 5.06
N ALA A 28 0.29 -0.12 4.15
CA ALA A 28 -0.81 0.30 3.30
C ALA A 28 -1.85 -0.80 3.17
N LEU A 29 -3.11 -0.40 3.01
CA LEU A 29 -4.22 -1.29 2.72
C LEU A 29 -5.05 -0.70 1.56
N GLY A 30 -5.07 -1.44 0.46
CA GLY A 30 -5.86 -1.14 -0.72
C GLY A 30 -7.01 -2.12 -0.90
N VAL A 31 -8.20 -1.61 -1.20
CA VAL A 31 -9.32 -2.43 -1.70
C VAL A 31 -9.31 -2.31 -3.21
N PRO A 32 -8.94 -3.37 -3.96
CA PRO A 32 -8.86 -3.31 -5.42
C PRO A 32 -10.26 -3.23 -6.07
N HIS A 33 -10.30 -2.78 -7.33
CA HIS A 33 -11.49 -2.85 -8.18
C HIS A 33 -11.14 -3.21 -9.62
N ASP A 34 -12.15 -3.60 -10.41
CA ASP A 34 -11.99 -4.16 -11.76
C ASP A 34 -11.36 -3.23 -12.81
N HIS A 35 -11.09 -1.95 -12.49
CA HIS A 35 -10.42 -1.03 -13.43
C HIS A 35 -8.97 -0.71 -13.03
N GLY A 36 -8.32 -1.55 -12.23
CA GLY A 36 -6.88 -1.50 -12.01
C GLY A 36 -6.42 -0.45 -10.99
N GLY A 37 -7.30 -0.04 -10.07
CA GLY A 37 -6.99 0.94 -9.03
C GLY A 37 -7.42 0.49 -7.63
N PHE A 38 -7.35 1.42 -6.68
CA PHE A 38 -7.81 1.23 -5.31
C PHE A 38 -8.79 2.34 -4.94
N PRO A 39 -10.13 2.14 -4.98
CA PRO A 39 -11.09 3.19 -4.64
C PRO A 39 -11.00 3.55 -3.16
N GLN A 40 -10.45 2.64 -2.35
CA GLN A 40 -10.01 2.89 -0.99
C GLN A 40 -8.57 2.43 -0.86
N PHE A 41 -7.68 3.38 -0.57
CA PHE A 41 -6.30 3.13 -0.24
C PHE A 41 -5.97 3.94 1.01
N VAL A 42 -5.47 3.26 2.03
CA VAL A 42 -5.10 3.86 3.30
C VAL A 42 -3.64 3.54 3.55
N VAL A 43 -2.89 4.55 4.01
CA VAL A 43 -1.46 4.43 4.32
C VAL A 43 -1.26 4.90 5.75
N ASP A 44 -0.32 4.27 6.46
CA ASP A 44 0.15 4.67 7.77
C ASP A 44 1.69 4.74 7.76
N GLY A 45 2.26 5.81 8.31
CA GLY A 45 3.71 6.10 8.26
C GLY A 45 4.17 7.15 7.29
N VAL A 46 3.31 7.49 6.34
CA VAL A 46 3.54 8.59 5.41
C VAL A 46 2.79 9.80 5.96
N THR A 47 3.48 10.92 6.16
CA THR A 47 2.85 12.17 6.57
C THR A 47 1.96 12.71 5.45
N ASP A 48 1.00 13.58 5.78
CA ASP A 48 0.16 14.21 4.77
C ASP A 48 0.98 15.03 3.75
N GLU A 49 2.12 15.58 4.15
CA GLU A 49 3.04 16.30 3.27
C GLU A 49 3.76 15.36 2.30
N GLN A 50 4.30 14.25 2.81
CA GLN A 50 4.91 13.21 1.97
C GLN A 50 3.88 12.62 1.00
N GLY A 51 2.67 12.31 1.46
CA GLY A 51 1.60 11.78 0.62
C GLY A 51 1.23 12.72 -0.52
N LYS A 52 1.16 14.03 -0.26
CA LYS A 52 0.94 15.04 -1.30
C LYS A 52 2.11 15.13 -2.29
N ALA A 53 3.35 14.99 -1.82
CA ALA A 53 4.53 15.02 -2.67
C ALA A 53 4.61 13.79 -3.59
N ILE A 54 4.28 12.60 -3.07
CA ILE A 54 4.21 11.34 -3.85
C ILE A 54 3.16 11.45 -4.96
N GLY A 55 2.01 12.05 -4.66
CA GLY A 55 0.97 12.35 -5.63
C GLY A 55 -0.14 11.30 -5.69
N PRO A 56 -0.57 10.85 -6.88
CA PRO A 56 -1.72 9.96 -7.02
C PRO A 56 -1.57 8.63 -6.27
N LEU A 57 -2.70 8.03 -5.88
CA LEU A 57 -2.72 6.68 -5.34
C LEU A 57 -2.15 5.67 -6.35
N PRO A 58 -1.53 4.58 -5.87
CA PRO A 58 -1.00 3.57 -6.76
C PRO A 58 -2.11 2.95 -7.61
N ARG A 59 -1.71 2.42 -8.76
CA ARG A 59 -2.53 1.52 -9.57
C ARG A 59 -2.10 0.08 -9.31
N GLN A 60 -2.90 -0.89 -9.75
CA GLN A 60 -2.51 -2.29 -9.76
C GLN A 60 -1.47 -2.52 -10.87
N GLN A 61 -0.23 -2.14 -10.59
CA GLN A 61 0.92 -2.30 -11.47
C GLN A 61 2.13 -2.81 -10.67
N GLY A 62 3.14 -3.29 -11.38
CA GLY A 62 4.31 -3.92 -10.79
C GLY A 62 3.99 -4.97 -9.72
N VAL A 63 4.71 -4.92 -8.60
CA VAL A 63 4.53 -5.85 -7.47
C VAL A 63 3.08 -5.90 -6.97
N LEU A 64 2.35 -4.78 -6.95
CA LEU A 64 0.95 -4.75 -6.49
C LEU A 64 0.00 -5.53 -7.41
N ALA A 65 0.33 -5.66 -8.70
CA ALA A 65 -0.48 -6.41 -9.66
C ALA A 65 -0.31 -7.93 -9.48
N SER A 66 0.83 -8.39 -8.95
CA SER A 66 1.09 -9.83 -8.81
C SER A 66 0.48 -10.43 -7.55
N MET A 67 0.21 -9.64 -6.51
CA MET A 67 -0.31 -10.13 -5.22
C MET A 67 -1.71 -10.76 -5.29
N PRO A 68 -2.73 -10.17 -5.94
CA PRO A 68 -4.11 -10.68 -5.88
C PRO A 68 -4.29 -12.07 -6.51
N HIS A 69 -3.35 -12.50 -7.35
CA HIS A 69 -3.38 -13.79 -8.03
C HIS A 69 -2.72 -14.92 -7.24
N ARG A 70 -2.19 -14.63 -6.04
CA ARG A 70 -1.46 -15.59 -5.20
C ARG A 70 -2.27 -15.91 -3.96
N LEU A 71 -2.28 -17.18 -3.56
CA LEU A 71 -2.90 -17.63 -2.33
C LEU A 71 -1.99 -17.41 -1.11
N ASP A 72 -0.68 -17.33 -1.34
CA ASP A 72 0.33 -17.13 -0.31
C ASP A 72 0.76 -15.66 -0.21
N PRO A 73 1.07 -15.16 1.00
CA PRO A 73 1.62 -13.81 1.19
C PRO A 73 2.91 -13.60 0.39
N THR A 74 3.05 -12.43 -0.22
CA THR A 74 4.28 -12.04 -0.92
C THR A 74 5.24 -11.37 0.06
N ARG A 75 6.38 -12.01 0.32
CA ARG A 75 7.45 -11.47 1.17
C ARG A 75 8.75 -11.31 0.39
N LEU A 76 9.35 -10.14 0.42
CA LEU A 76 10.56 -9.81 -0.32
C LEU A 76 11.54 -9.11 0.63
N ALA A 77 12.78 -9.58 0.67
CA ALA A 77 13.87 -8.92 1.42
C ALA A 77 14.41 -7.67 0.70
N ASP A 78 14.05 -7.49 -0.57
CA ASP A 78 14.29 -6.27 -1.33
C ASP A 78 13.30 -6.22 -2.50
N VAL A 79 12.29 -5.38 -2.39
CA VAL A 79 11.24 -5.21 -3.41
C VAL A 79 11.82 -4.73 -4.73
N ARG A 80 12.95 -4.03 -4.71
CA ARG A 80 13.60 -3.50 -5.92
C ARG A 80 14.22 -4.61 -6.78
N LEU A 81 14.40 -5.80 -6.21
CA LEU A 81 14.89 -6.98 -6.90
C LEU A 81 13.76 -7.85 -7.49
N ALA A 82 12.50 -7.48 -7.25
CA ALA A 82 11.37 -8.21 -7.79
C ALA A 82 11.30 -8.03 -9.33
N PRO A 83 11.01 -9.08 -10.11
CA PRO A 83 10.93 -8.98 -11.57
C PRO A 83 9.87 -7.98 -12.07
N ASP A 84 8.85 -7.75 -11.25
CA ASP A 84 7.74 -6.84 -11.46
C ASP A 84 7.94 -5.48 -10.77
N PHE A 85 9.14 -5.17 -10.27
CA PHE A 85 9.41 -3.83 -9.74
C PHE A 85 9.58 -2.80 -10.86
N GLU A 86 8.74 -1.75 -10.84
CA GLU A 86 8.71 -0.70 -11.87
C GLU A 86 9.35 0.62 -11.41
N GLY A 87 9.94 0.66 -10.21
CA GLY A 87 10.50 1.87 -9.62
C GLY A 87 9.57 2.60 -8.66
N TRP A 88 10.11 3.65 -8.06
CA TRP A 88 9.41 4.53 -7.14
C TRP A 88 9.07 5.86 -7.84
N PRO A 89 7.89 6.47 -7.56
CA PRO A 89 7.66 7.87 -7.89
C PRO A 89 8.74 8.77 -7.24
N ASP A 90 9.06 9.91 -7.84
CA ASP A 90 10.17 10.78 -7.43
C ASP A 90 10.22 11.13 -5.94
N ALA A 91 9.05 11.33 -5.31
CA ALA A 91 8.93 11.70 -3.90
C ALA A 91 8.60 10.52 -2.96
N HIS A 92 8.59 9.29 -3.47
CA HIS A 92 8.27 8.12 -2.67
C HIS A 92 9.50 7.67 -1.85
N PRO A 93 9.33 7.34 -0.56
CA PRO A 93 10.41 6.79 0.26
C PRO A 93 11.03 5.55 -0.43
N ASP A 94 12.35 5.42 -0.37
CA ASP A 94 13.02 4.21 -0.88
C ASP A 94 12.78 3.05 0.10
N MET A 95 11.72 2.27 -0.17
CA MET A 95 11.36 1.11 0.62
C MET A 95 12.12 -0.12 0.10
N LYS A 96 12.59 -0.95 1.02
CA LYS A 96 13.36 -2.15 0.70
C LYS A 96 12.57 -3.42 1.02
N ASP A 97 12.31 -3.69 2.29
CA ASP A 97 11.62 -4.91 2.71
C ASP A 97 10.13 -4.80 2.40
N PHE A 98 9.51 -5.91 1.97
CA PHE A 98 8.08 -5.99 1.64
C PHE A 98 7.46 -7.24 2.26
N LEU A 99 6.30 -7.11 2.92
CA LEU A 99 5.64 -8.17 3.70
C LEU A 99 4.15 -8.32 3.38
#